data_AF-A0A524D6E2-F1
#
_entry.id   AF-A0A524D6E2-F1
#
_cell.length_a   1.000
_cell.length_b   1.000
_cell.length_c   1.000
_cell.angle_alpha   90.00
_cell.angle_beta   90.00
_cell.angle_gamma   90.00
#
_symmetry.space_group_name_H-M   'P 1'
#
loop_
_entity.id
_entity.type
_entity.pdbx_description
1 polymer ?
#
loop_
_entity_poly.entity_id
_entity_poly.type
_entity_poly.pdbx_seq_one_letter_code
_entity_poly.pdbx_strand_id
1 'polypeptide(L)'
;MKIRAITIGDNIPFLSSNENLSTFMEEKLSKFQKLNEDLIKEFKNVGLEVQTTRLCSQPLYPNTEEKINENNVKENLERLDNQFEIIIKSLETYNIDYFACCSMLADRLKNFGNLEDEILDKYPQYLLEYDSLFSSLNVASTNRGVNLSALKASTRIIKNLSVDPFKNLNFCVSFNVNPDLNVPFFPASYHHSRKPGFGLALEMADDVIEVIKKSKGINDIKKNLNNKFMEIYTTLTKISEEMASMHEVEFKGIDFSPAPFPKLESSIGNAVEQIGFDYFGAHGCSFGVALIKNAIPKNLDKIIGFSGFMQPVLEDFTIAKSLS
;
A
#
# COMPACT_ATOMS: atom_id res chain seq x y z
N MET A 1 15.11 8.65 7.71
CA MET A 1 13.74 8.14 7.51
C MET A 1 12.73 9.25 7.28
N LYS A 2 11.66 8.94 6.54
CA LYS A 2 10.43 9.72 6.37
C LYS A 2 9.18 8.85 6.54
N ILE A 3 8.02 9.47 6.78
CA ILE A 3 6.72 8.81 6.60
C ILE A 3 6.39 8.86 5.11
N ARG A 4 6.54 7.74 4.42
CA ARG A 4 6.26 7.62 2.98
C ARG A 4 4.80 7.87 2.68
N ALA A 5 3.92 7.35 3.53
CA ALA A 5 2.49 7.48 3.37
C ALA A 5 1.74 7.42 4.69
N ILE A 6 0.70 8.25 4.80
CA ILE A 6 -0.45 8.02 5.67
C ILE A 6 -1.57 7.51 4.76
N THR A 7 -2.04 6.28 4.97
CA THR A 7 -3.14 5.71 4.17
C THR A 7 -4.35 5.51 5.05
N ILE A 8 -5.41 6.29 4.81
CA ILE A 8 -6.70 6.16 5.48
C ILE A 8 -7.58 5.22 4.66
N GLY A 9 -8.28 4.30 5.31
CA GLY A 9 -9.26 3.43 4.69
C GLY A 9 -10.65 3.65 5.27
N ASP A 10 -11.67 3.70 4.41
CA ASP A 10 -13.10 3.76 4.79
C ASP A 10 -13.97 3.02 3.76
N ASN A 11 -15.23 2.75 4.10
CA ASN A 11 -16.19 2.16 3.16
C ASN A 11 -16.86 3.24 2.31
N ILE A 12 -16.52 3.31 1.03
CA ILE A 12 -17.14 4.23 0.08
C ILE A 12 -18.48 3.66 -0.40
N PRO A 13 -19.57 4.45 -0.46
CA PRO A 13 -20.88 3.97 -0.88
C PRO A 13 -20.98 3.83 -2.42
N PHE A 14 -20.11 3.00 -3.00
CA PHE A 14 -20.18 2.68 -4.44
C PHE A 14 -21.57 2.20 -4.84
N LEU A 15 -21.96 2.54 -6.07
CA LEU A 15 -23.26 2.26 -6.66
C LEU A 15 -24.47 2.90 -5.93
N SER A 16 -24.24 3.80 -4.96
CA SER A 16 -25.26 4.74 -4.48
C SER A 16 -25.43 5.92 -5.44
N SER A 17 -26.44 6.79 -5.26
CA SER A 17 -26.62 7.95 -6.16
C SER A 17 -25.38 8.83 -6.14
N ASN A 18 -25.08 9.50 -7.26
CA ASN A 18 -23.92 10.40 -7.33
C ASN A 18 -24.01 11.50 -6.27
N GLU A 19 -25.22 11.98 -5.96
CA GLU A 19 -25.47 12.91 -4.86
C GLU A 19 -25.08 12.32 -3.50
N ASN A 20 -25.50 11.08 -3.19
CA ASN A 20 -25.16 10.42 -1.93
C ASN A 20 -23.64 10.21 -1.82
N LEU A 21 -23.00 9.76 -2.90
CA LEU A 21 -21.54 9.64 -2.94
C LEU A 21 -20.86 10.99 -2.69
N SER A 22 -21.24 12.05 -3.40
CA SER A 22 -20.65 13.39 -3.23
C SER A 22 -20.78 13.89 -1.80
N THR A 23 -21.97 13.80 -1.20
CA THR A 23 -22.20 14.20 0.20
C THR A 23 -21.33 13.38 1.15
N PHE A 24 -21.24 12.06 0.93
CA PHE A 24 -20.39 11.20 1.73
C PHE A 24 -18.91 11.60 1.63
N MET A 25 -18.40 11.86 0.43
CA MET A 25 -17.01 12.26 0.22
C MET A 25 -16.74 13.61 0.90
N GLU A 26 -17.63 14.60 0.77
CA GLU A 26 -17.49 15.92 1.42
C GLU A 26 -17.40 15.79 2.96
N GLU A 27 -18.32 15.05 3.56
CA GLU A 27 -18.37 14.85 5.02
C GLU A 27 -17.17 14.07 5.56
N LYS A 28 -16.69 13.07 4.83
CA LYS A 28 -15.59 12.20 5.28
C LYS A 28 -14.23 12.80 5.01
N LEU A 29 -14.01 13.32 3.81
CA LEU A 29 -12.70 13.85 3.42
C LEU A 29 -12.34 15.11 4.20
N SER A 30 -13.31 15.94 4.60
CA SER A 30 -13.06 17.07 5.51
C SER A 30 -12.46 16.61 6.86
N LYS A 31 -12.98 15.53 7.43
CA LYS A 31 -12.44 14.93 8.67
C LYS A 31 -11.07 14.31 8.45
N PHE A 32 -10.87 13.61 7.33
CA PHE A 32 -9.61 12.96 7.00
C PHE A 32 -8.51 13.98 6.67
N GLN A 33 -8.83 15.08 6.02
CA GLN A 33 -7.91 16.20 5.82
C GLN A 33 -7.44 16.72 7.19
N LYS A 34 -8.37 16.92 8.13
CA LYS A 34 -8.01 17.42 9.46
C LYS A 34 -7.10 16.44 10.22
N LEU A 35 -7.40 15.15 10.18
CA LEU A 35 -6.53 14.10 10.73
C LEU A 35 -5.13 14.14 10.09
N ASN A 36 -5.04 14.25 8.77
CA ASN A 36 -3.77 14.32 8.05
C ASN A 36 -2.96 15.54 8.48
N GLU A 37 -3.56 16.72 8.56
CA GLU A 37 -2.90 17.95 9.01
C GLU A 37 -2.30 17.80 10.42
N ASP A 38 -3.06 17.21 11.35
CA ASP A 38 -2.62 17.01 12.72
C ASP A 38 -1.50 15.94 12.81
N LEU A 39 -1.62 14.83 12.10
CA LEU A 39 -0.56 13.81 11.99
C LEU A 39 0.73 14.39 11.39
N ILE A 40 0.62 15.15 10.29
CA ILE A 40 1.76 15.80 9.64
C ILE A 40 2.46 16.75 10.62
N LYS A 41 1.69 17.52 11.39
CA LYS A 41 2.22 18.43 12.40
C LYS A 41 2.96 17.66 13.50
N GLU A 42 2.38 16.60 14.05
CA GLU A 42 3.01 15.83 15.14
C GLU A 42 4.24 15.06 14.66
N PHE A 43 4.23 14.50 13.45
CA PHE A 43 5.43 13.89 12.87
C PHE A 43 6.53 14.92 12.63
N LYS A 44 6.19 16.13 12.19
CA LYS A 44 7.15 17.23 12.04
C LYS A 44 7.76 17.65 13.38
N ASN A 45 7.00 17.63 14.47
CA ASN A 45 7.52 17.93 15.83
C ASN A 45 8.63 16.96 16.27
N VAL A 46 8.61 15.72 15.77
CA VAL A 46 9.67 14.72 16.00
C VAL A 46 10.67 14.63 14.84
N GLY A 47 10.67 15.61 13.93
CA GLY A 47 11.64 15.72 12.84
C GLY A 47 11.36 14.81 11.63
N LEU A 48 10.14 14.29 11.49
CA LEU A 48 9.75 13.42 10.38
C LEU A 48 8.86 14.16 9.38
N GLU A 49 9.25 14.13 8.12
CA GLU A 49 8.42 14.60 7.01
C GLU A 49 7.44 13.51 6.56
N VAL A 50 6.26 13.94 6.13
CA VAL A 50 5.27 13.09 5.46
C VAL A 50 5.31 13.40 3.97
N GLN A 51 5.50 12.37 3.14
CA GLN A 51 5.60 12.53 1.68
C GLN A 51 4.22 12.56 1.02
N THR A 52 3.32 11.66 1.42
CA THR A 52 1.99 11.54 0.79
C THR A 52 0.89 11.18 1.79
N THR A 53 -0.32 11.64 1.50
CA THR A 53 -1.56 11.22 2.16
C THR A 53 -2.44 10.49 1.14
N ARG A 54 -3.10 9.42 1.58
CA ARG A 54 -3.76 8.49 0.67
C ARG A 54 -5.07 8.02 1.25
N LEU A 55 -5.99 7.66 0.36
CA LEU A 55 -7.26 7.02 0.68
C LEU A 55 -7.31 5.62 0.06
N CYS A 56 -7.87 4.65 0.76
CA CYS A 56 -8.27 3.39 0.14
C CYS A 56 -9.70 3.01 0.51
N SER A 57 -10.38 2.32 -0.40
CA SER A 57 -11.73 1.82 -0.14
C SER A 57 -11.72 0.32 0.11
N GLN A 58 -12.88 -0.20 0.49
CA GLN A 58 -13.15 -1.62 0.36
C GLN A 58 -13.01 -2.10 -1.10
N PRO A 59 -12.75 -3.41 -1.32
CA PRO A 59 -12.75 -3.96 -2.66
C PRO A 59 -14.09 -3.69 -3.36
N LEU A 60 -14.05 -3.29 -4.64
CA LEU A 60 -15.26 -3.05 -5.41
C LEU A 60 -16.12 -4.31 -5.53
N TYR A 61 -15.48 -5.47 -5.61
CA TYR A 61 -16.12 -6.77 -5.60
C TYR A 61 -15.58 -7.68 -4.47
N PRO A 62 -16.13 -7.58 -3.24
CA PRO A 62 -15.62 -8.28 -2.05
C PRO A 62 -16.07 -9.74 -1.90
N ASN A 63 -16.81 -10.28 -2.88
CA ASN A 63 -17.41 -11.63 -2.91
C ASN A 63 -18.66 -11.82 -2.02
N THR A 64 -19.73 -11.08 -2.32
CA THR A 64 -21.08 -11.37 -1.81
C THR A 64 -22.10 -11.24 -2.94
N GLU A 65 -22.92 -12.28 -3.09
CA GLU A 65 -24.21 -12.24 -3.77
C GLU A 65 -24.90 -10.89 -3.51
N GLU A 66 -25.25 -10.14 -4.57
CA GLU A 66 -26.36 -9.15 -4.67
C GLU A 66 -26.06 -7.80 -5.33
N LYS A 67 -24.85 -7.22 -5.32
CA LYS A 67 -24.68 -5.84 -5.86
C LYS A 67 -24.49 -5.73 -7.37
N ILE A 68 -23.59 -6.52 -7.94
CA ILE A 68 -23.30 -6.53 -9.39
C ILE A 68 -23.56 -7.95 -9.88
N ASN A 69 -24.52 -8.11 -10.79
CA ASN A 69 -24.87 -9.35 -11.47
C ASN A 69 -24.92 -9.11 -12.99
N GLU A 70 -25.06 -10.18 -13.77
CA GLU A 70 -25.05 -10.09 -15.24
C GLU A 70 -26.13 -9.15 -15.81
N ASN A 71 -27.27 -9.00 -15.13
CA ASN A 71 -28.38 -8.17 -15.63
C ASN A 71 -28.16 -6.67 -15.42
N ASN A 72 -27.28 -6.27 -14.50
CA ASN A 72 -27.03 -4.86 -14.17
C ASN A 72 -25.56 -4.43 -14.34
N VAL A 73 -24.69 -5.30 -14.87
CA VAL A 73 -23.26 -5.03 -15.02
C VAL A 73 -23.01 -3.75 -15.81
N LYS A 74 -23.66 -3.55 -16.96
CA LYS A 74 -23.45 -2.37 -17.81
C LYS A 74 -23.82 -1.06 -17.12
N GLU A 75 -25.01 -1.02 -16.52
CA GLU A 75 -25.48 0.17 -15.77
C GLU A 75 -24.56 0.47 -14.58
N ASN A 76 -24.12 -0.57 -13.86
CA ASN A 76 -23.19 -0.41 -12.74
C ASN A 76 -21.80 0.08 -13.21
N LEU A 77 -21.30 -0.40 -14.34
CA LEU A 77 -20.04 0.08 -14.91
C LEU A 77 -20.15 1.54 -15.34
N GLU A 78 -21.21 1.93 -16.05
CA GLU A 78 -21.47 3.35 -16.40
C GLU A 78 -21.58 4.24 -15.15
N ARG A 79 -22.16 3.72 -14.07
CA ARG A 79 -22.20 4.43 -12.79
C ARG A 79 -20.82 4.55 -12.16
N LEU A 80 -20.02 3.50 -12.18
CA LEU A 80 -18.65 3.53 -11.66
C LEU A 80 -17.77 4.53 -12.42
N ASP A 81 -17.93 4.65 -13.74
CA ASP A 81 -17.24 5.65 -14.56
C ASP A 81 -17.42 7.05 -13.95
N ASN A 82 -18.68 7.44 -13.67
CA ASN A 82 -19.00 8.73 -13.05
C ASN A 82 -18.51 8.83 -11.59
N GLN A 83 -18.55 7.73 -10.84
CA GLN A 83 -18.19 7.73 -9.42
C GLN A 83 -16.68 7.86 -9.21
N PHE A 84 -15.85 7.26 -10.07
CA PHE A 84 -14.40 7.47 -10.02
C PHE A 84 -14.06 8.94 -10.26
N GLU A 85 -14.69 9.59 -11.24
CA GLU A 85 -14.49 11.02 -11.48
C GLU A 85 -14.82 11.87 -10.24
N ILE A 86 -15.96 11.61 -9.58
CA ILE A 86 -16.37 12.29 -8.34
C ILE A 86 -15.33 12.06 -7.24
N ILE A 87 -14.88 10.81 -7.04
CA ILE A 87 -13.90 10.49 -6.01
C ILE A 87 -12.61 11.25 -6.26
N ILE A 88 -12.04 11.16 -7.46
CA ILE A 88 -10.76 11.78 -7.81
C ILE A 88 -10.81 13.31 -7.65
N LYS A 89 -11.85 13.99 -8.15
CA LYS A 89 -12.05 15.43 -7.95
C LYS A 89 -12.17 15.83 -6.48
N SER A 90 -12.79 14.96 -5.68
CA SER A 90 -12.91 15.18 -4.23
C SER A 90 -11.54 15.10 -3.54
N LEU A 91 -10.66 14.18 -3.94
CA LEU A 91 -9.32 14.07 -3.36
C LEU A 91 -8.51 15.37 -3.54
N GLU A 92 -8.55 15.96 -4.73
CA GLU A 92 -7.87 17.23 -5.04
C GLU A 92 -8.36 18.36 -4.12
N THR A 93 -9.67 18.42 -3.89
CA THR A 93 -10.29 19.43 -3.02
C THR A 93 -9.81 19.34 -1.57
N TYR A 94 -9.53 18.12 -1.09
CA TYR A 94 -9.15 17.85 0.31
C TYR A 94 -7.66 17.53 0.49
N ASN A 95 -6.82 17.79 -0.52
CA ASN A 95 -5.38 17.56 -0.49
C ASN A 95 -4.99 16.11 -0.11
N ILE A 96 -5.65 15.14 -0.75
CA ILE A 96 -5.29 13.72 -0.67
C ILE A 96 -4.66 13.32 -2.00
N ASP A 97 -3.45 12.77 -1.97
CA ASP A 97 -2.66 12.56 -3.19
C ASP A 97 -3.22 11.43 -4.06
N TYR A 98 -3.57 10.30 -3.44
CA TYR A 98 -3.87 9.07 -4.16
C TYR A 98 -5.05 8.30 -3.56
N PHE A 99 -5.73 7.55 -4.43
CA PHE A 99 -6.79 6.63 -4.06
C PHE A 99 -6.51 5.21 -4.56
N ALA A 100 -6.65 4.22 -3.68
CA ALA A 100 -6.56 2.81 -4.04
C ALA A 100 -7.87 2.07 -3.80
N CYS A 101 -8.23 1.21 -4.75
CA CYS A 101 -9.33 0.27 -4.59
C CYS A 101 -8.96 -1.09 -5.19
N CYS A 102 -9.04 -2.15 -4.39
CA CYS A 102 -8.92 -3.51 -4.90
C CYS A 102 -10.11 -3.82 -5.82
N SER A 103 -9.84 -4.28 -7.05
CA SER A 103 -10.89 -4.59 -8.02
C SER A 103 -11.81 -5.68 -7.49
N MET A 104 -11.21 -6.79 -7.06
CA MET A 104 -11.92 -7.94 -6.54
C MET A 104 -11.02 -8.83 -5.69
N LEU A 105 -11.64 -9.54 -4.76
CA LEU A 105 -10.99 -10.62 -4.01
C LEU A 105 -11.18 -11.95 -4.75
N ALA A 106 -10.50 -12.09 -5.89
CA ALA A 106 -10.64 -13.23 -6.79
C ALA A 106 -10.19 -14.56 -6.16
N ASP A 107 -9.32 -14.53 -5.14
CA ASP A 107 -8.96 -15.70 -4.33
C ASP A 107 -10.17 -16.32 -3.60
N ARG A 108 -11.25 -15.55 -3.40
CA ARG A 108 -12.47 -15.98 -2.70
C ARG A 108 -13.55 -16.50 -3.63
N LEU A 109 -13.43 -16.24 -4.93
CA LEU A 109 -14.45 -16.62 -5.90
C LEU A 109 -14.45 -18.13 -6.10
N LYS A 110 -15.65 -18.73 -6.06
CA LYS A 110 -15.81 -20.15 -6.40
C LYS A 110 -15.56 -20.39 -7.89
N ASN A 111 -16.08 -19.50 -8.72
CA ASN A 111 -15.90 -19.49 -10.17
C ASN A 111 -15.51 -18.07 -10.59
N PHE A 112 -14.60 -17.97 -11.54
CA PHE A 112 -14.29 -16.74 -12.26
C PHE A 112 -14.84 -16.90 -13.67
N GLY A 113 -15.76 -16.03 -14.07
CA GLY A 113 -16.50 -16.14 -15.32
C GLY A 113 -16.57 -14.82 -16.09
N ASN A 114 -17.56 -14.73 -16.99
CA ASN A 114 -17.69 -13.60 -17.91
C ASN A 114 -17.95 -12.27 -17.19
N LEU A 115 -18.73 -12.29 -16.09
CA LEU A 115 -19.03 -11.10 -15.31
C LEU A 115 -17.76 -10.48 -14.74
N GLU A 116 -16.91 -11.28 -14.09
CA GLU A 116 -15.65 -10.79 -13.53
C GLU A 116 -14.69 -10.31 -14.62
N ASP A 117 -14.65 -11.02 -15.76
CA ASP A 117 -13.84 -10.63 -16.91
C ASP A 117 -14.29 -9.27 -17.47
N GLU A 118 -15.60 -9.04 -17.63
CA GLU A 118 -16.19 -7.78 -18.12
C GLU A 118 -15.90 -6.60 -17.17
N ILE A 119 -15.95 -6.83 -15.85
CA ILE A 119 -15.57 -5.83 -14.86
C ILE A 119 -14.08 -5.50 -14.95
N LEU A 120 -13.21 -6.51 -15.03
CA LEU A 120 -11.76 -6.32 -15.10
C LEU A 120 -11.31 -5.63 -16.39
N ASP A 121 -12.00 -5.84 -17.50
CA ASP A 121 -11.67 -5.23 -18.78
C ASP A 121 -11.87 -3.70 -18.78
N LYS A 122 -12.60 -3.13 -17.80
CA LYS A 122 -12.72 -1.67 -17.60
C LYS A 122 -11.55 -1.03 -16.85
N TYR A 123 -10.84 -1.78 -16.00
CA TYR A 123 -9.77 -1.21 -15.17
C TYR A 123 -8.63 -0.54 -15.94
N PRO A 124 -8.17 -1.06 -17.10
CA PRO A 124 -7.17 -0.35 -17.90
C PRO A 124 -7.61 1.06 -18.27
N GLN A 125 -8.89 1.25 -18.64
CA GLN A 125 -9.41 2.58 -18.96
C GLN A 125 -9.34 3.51 -17.75
N TYR A 126 -9.86 3.08 -16.58
CA TYR A 126 -9.85 3.90 -15.36
C TYR A 126 -8.44 4.32 -14.94
N LEU A 127 -7.49 3.39 -14.98
CA LEU A 127 -6.12 3.65 -14.54
C LEU A 127 -5.35 4.51 -15.54
N LEU A 128 -5.64 4.41 -16.84
CA LEU A 128 -5.08 5.31 -17.85
C LEU A 128 -5.66 6.73 -17.73
N GLU A 129 -6.95 6.85 -17.41
CA GLU A 129 -7.65 8.12 -17.29
C GLU A 129 -7.24 8.91 -16.03
N TYR A 130 -7.07 8.24 -14.89
CA TYR A 130 -6.80 8.90 -13.61
C TYR A 130 -5.41 8.56 -13.06
N ASP A 131 -4.51 9.54 -13.00
CA ASP A 131 -3.15 9.37 -12.48
C ASP A 131 -3.10 9.00 -10.99
N SER A 132 -4.05 9.54 -10.21
CA SER A 132 -4.14 9.30 -8.76
C SER A 132 -4.92 8.05 -8.38
N LEU A 133 -5.42 7.29 -9.34
CA LEU A 133 -6.12 6.03 -9.12
C LEU A 133 -5.15 4.84 -9.18
N PHE A 134 -5.20 4.02 -8.14
CA PHE A 134 -4.47 2.77 -8.00
C PHE A 134 -5.45 1.62 -7.80
N SER A 135 -5.11 0.44 -8.32
CA SER A 135 -5.94 -0.73 -8.14
C SER A 135 -5.14 -2.01 -8.06
N SER A 136 -5.72 -3.03 -7.44
CA SER A 136 -5.10 -4.34 -7.37
C SER A 136 -6.10 -5.46 -7.54
N LEU A 137 -5.60 -6.61 -7.97
CA LEU A 137 -6.40 -7.81 -8.10
C LEU A 137 -5.81 -8.89 -7.20
N ASN A 138 -6.53 -9.24 -6.12
CA ASN A 138 -6.10 -10.30 -5.22
C ASN A 138 -6.51 -11.66 -5.79
N VAL A 139 -5.54 -12.45 -6.24
CA VAL A 139 -5.81 -13.75 -6.90
C VAL A 139 -5.35 -14.94 -6.09
N ALA A 140 -4.66 -14.75 -4.97
CA ALA A 140 -4.19 -15.86 -4.17
C ALA A 140 -4.12 -15.58 -2.67
N SER A 141 -4.42 -16.62 -1.90
CA SER A 141 -4.14 -16.66 -0.48
C SER A 141 -3.64 -18.04 -0.04
N THR A 142 -2.85 -18.09 1.03
CA THR A 142 -2.32 -19.34 1.61
C THR A 142 -3.44 -20.34 1.91
N ASN A 143 -4.61 -19.85 2.30
CA ASN A 143 -5.74 -20.68 2.71
C ASN A 143 -6.63 -21.14 1.54
N ARG A 144 -6.59 -20.45 0.38
CA ARG A 144 -7.49 -20.73 -0.77
C ARG A 144 -6.75 -21.13 -2.04
N GLY A 145 -5.42 -21.09 -2.04
CA GLY A 145 -4.61 -21.35 -3.23
C GLY A 145 -4.63 -20.17 -4.20
N VAL A 146 -4.47 -20.47 -5.48
CA VAL A 146 -4.36 -19.47 -6.56
C VAL A 146 -5.53 -19.61 -7.52
N ASN A 147 -6.21 -18.50 -7.81
CA ASN A 147 -7.18 -18.41 -8.89
C ASN A 147 -6.46 -18.15 -10.22
N LEU A 148 -6.20 -19.22 -10.98
CA LEU A 148 -5.47 -19.14 -12.25
C LEU A 148 -6.20 -18.37 -13.34
N SER A 149 -7.54 -18.39 -13.34
CA SER A 149 -8.35 -17.63 -14.31
C SER A 149 -8.21 -16.13 -14.08
N ALA A 150 -8.32 -15.69 -12.82
CA ALA A 150 -8.11 -14.30 -12.46
C ALA A 150 -6.67 -13.85 -12.68
N LEU A 151 -5.68 -14.70 -12.38
CA LEU A 151 -4.27 -14.43 -12.69
C LEU A 151 -4.05 -14.26 -14.20
N LYS A 152 -4.71 -15.07 -15.04
CA LYS A 152 -4.65 -14.89 -16.50
C LYS A 152 -5.29 -13.56 -16.92
N ALA A 153 -6.46 -13.21 -16.38
CA ALA A 153 -7.13 -11.94 -16.67
C ALA A 153 -6.26 -10.73 -16.30
N SER A 154 -5.58 -10.79 -15.15
CA SER A 154 -4.69 -9.72 -14.68
C SER A 154 -3.54 -9.43 -15.65
N THR A 155 -3.04 -10.43 -16.38
CA THR A 155 -1.98 -10.22 -17.39
C THR A 155 -2.45 -9.33 -18.55
N ARG A 156 -3.75 -9.35 -18.89
CA ARG A 156 -4.31 -8.47 -19.91
C ARG A 156 -4.34 -7.02 -19.44
N ILE A 157 -4.68 -6.79 -18.17
CA ILE A 157 -4.64 -5.46 -17.55
C ILE A 157 -3.20 -4.91 -17.60
N ILE A 158 -2.22 -5.68 -17.10
CA ILE A 158 -0.79 -5.29 -17.14
C ILE A 158 -0.35 -4.96 -18.57
N LYS A 159 -0.70 -5.81 -19.54
CA LYS A 159 -0.36 -5.59 -20.95
C LYS A 159 -0.97 -4.30 -21.49
N ASN A 160 -2.23 -4.02 -21.19
CA ASN A 160 -2.90 -2.80 -21.64
C ASN A 160 -2.30 -1.53 -21.00
N LEU A 161 -1.90 -1.60 -19.73
CA LEU A 161 -1.24 -0.48 -19.03
C LEU A 161 0.20 -0.28 -19.46
N SER A 162 0.88 -1.31 -19.99
CA SER A 162 2.29 -1.24 -20.40
C SER A 162 2.61 -0.24 -21.52
N VAL A 163 1.58 0.34 -22.15
CA VAL A 163 1.72 1.48 -23.10
C VAL A 163 2.32 2.71 -22.43
N ASP A 164 2.14 2.85 -21.12
CA ASP A 164 2.78 3.86 -20.29
C ASP A 164 3.46 3.18 -19.08
N PRO A 165 4.81 3.26 -18.96
CA PRO A 165 5.54 2.58 -17.90
C PRO A 165 5.17 3.05 -16.50
N PHE A 166 4.69 4.29 -16.32
CA PHE A 166 4.25 4.79 -15.02
C PHE A 166 2.84 4.31 -14.68
N LYS A 167 1.95 4.20 -15.66
CA LYS A 167 0.59 3.67 -15.44
C LYS A 167 0.59 2.19 -15.04
N ASN A 168 1.58 1.43 -15.48
CA ASN A 168 1.76 0.06 -15.03
C ASN A 168 2.02 -0.04 -13.50
N LEU A 169 2.56 1.01 -12.86
CA LEU A 169 2.76 1.06 -11.41
C LEU A 169 1.45 1.28 -10.63
N ASN A 170 0.38 1.73 -11.31
CA ASN A 170 -0.92 1.94 -10.70
C ASN A 170 -1.72 0.64 -10.54
N PHE A 171 -1.23 -0.48 -11.08
CA PHE A 171 -1.87 -1.79 -10.94
C PHE A 171 -0.91 -2.84 -10.37
N CYS A 172 -1.41 -3.72 -9.49
CA CYS A 172 -0.68 -4.95 -9.16
C CYS A 172 -1.60 -6.16 -9.04
N VAL A 173 -1.00 -7.32 -9.30
CA VAL A 173 -1.54 -8.60 -8.84
C VAL A 173 -1.08 -8.79 -7.42
N SER A 174 -2.02 -9.01 -6.51
CA SER A 174 -1.71 -9.17 -5.10
C SER A 174 -1.97 -10.60 -4.62
N PHE A 175 -1.14 -11.03 -3.68
CA PHE A 175 -1.23 -12.33 -3.02
C PHE A 175 -1.09 -12.11 -1.52
N ASN A 176 -1.88 -12.82 -0.71
CA ASN A 176 -1.76 -12.80 0.75
C ASN A 176 -1.83 -11.40 1.40
N VAL A 177 -2.47 -10.43 0.75
CA VAL A 177 -2.74 -9.14 1.38
C VAL A 177 -3.84 -9.35 2.41
N ASN A 178 -3.54 -9.02 3.67
CA ASN A 178 -4.51 -9.16 4.74
C ASN A 178 -5.57 -8.05 4.62
N PRO A 179 -6.85 -8.38 4.43
CA PRO A 179 -7.93 -7.41 4.31
C PRO A 179 -8.10 -6.51 5.54
N ASP A 180 -7.82 -7.01 6.73
CA ASP A 180 -8.20 -6.36 7.99
C ASP A 180 -7.23 -5.25 8.43
N LEU A 181 -6.11 -5.10 7.70
CA LEU A 181 -4.96 -4.29 8.13
C LEU A 181 -4.81 -2.94 7.42
N ASN A 182 -5.66 -2.60 6.44
CA ASN A 182 -5.49 -1.40 5.59
C ASN A 182 -4.03 -1.23 5.14
N VAL A 183 -3.46 -2.29 4.55
CA VAL A 183 -2.04 -2.32 4.21
C VAL A 183 -1.64 -1.03 3.44
N PRO A 184 -0.74 -0.19 3.96
CA PRO A 184 -0.44 1.13 3.40
C PRO A 184 0.53 1.05 2.21
N PHE A 185 0.38 0.02 1.38
CA PHE A 185 1.20 -0.24 0.20
C PHE A 185 0.34 -0.13 -1.05
N PHE A 186 0.63 0.88 -1.89
CA PHE A 186 -0.04 1.06 -3.16
C PHE A 186 0.70 0.26 -4.25
N PRO A 187 -0.04 -0.38 -5.19
CA PRO A 187 -1.49 -0.28 -5.38
C PRO A 187 -2.33 -1.32 -4.60
N ALA A 188 -1.71 -2.15 -3.77
CA ALA A 188 -2.37 -3.27 -3.10
C ALA A 188 -3.28 -2.90 -1.92
N SER A 189 -3.42 -1.61 -1.60
CA SER A 189 -4.17 -1.16 -0.43
C SER A 189 -5.67 -1.26 -0.63
N TYR A 190 -6.36 -1.75 0.38
CA TYR A 190 -7.82 -1.71 0.48
C TYR A 190 -8.26 -1.83 1.94
N HIS A 191 -9.50 -1.47 2.20
CA HIS A 191 -10.11 -1.41 3.52
C HIS A 191 -11.06 -2.59 3.78
N HIS A 192 -11.04 -3.15 4.99
CA HIS A 192 -12.02 -4.16 5.40
C HIS A 192 -12.36 -4.04 6.89
N SER A 193 -13.01 -2.94 7.26
CA SER A 193 -13.55 -2.74 8.61
C SER A 193 -14.84 -1.93 8.52
N ARG A 194 -15.62 -1.87 9.61
CA ARG A 194 -16.78 -0.96 9.70
C ARG A 194 -16.37 0.48 10.05
N LYS A 195 -15.29 0.64 10.79
CA LYS A 195 -14.77 1.94 11.21
C LYS A 195 -13.62 2.34 10.29
N PRO A 196 -13.49 3.64 9.97
CA PRO A 196 -12.32 4.13 9.28
C PRO A 196 -11.06 3.85 10.09
N GLY A 197 -9.94 3.67 9.41
CA GLY A 197 -8.65 3.49 10.07
C GLY A 197 -7.49 3.83 9.15
N PHE A 198 -6.33 4.11 9.72
CA PHE A 198 -5.16 4.50 8.96
C PHE A 198 -3.93 3.67 9.28
N GLY A 199 -3.09 3.46 8.27
CA GLY A 199 -1.79 2.81 8.38
C GLY A 199 -0.67 3.72 7.89
N LEU A 200 0.55 3.48 8.38
CA LEU A 200 1.74 4.22 7.98
C LEU A 200 2.68 3.34 7.16
N ALA A 201 3.26 3.89 6.09
CA ALA A 201 4.39 3.30 5.40
C ALA A 201 5.64 4.16 5.60
N LEU A 202 6.80 3.52 5.80
CA LEU A 202 8.06 4.21 6.08
C LEU A 202 9.03 4.14 4.90
N GLU A 203 9.73 5.24 4.64
CA GLU A 203 10.94 5.28 3.82
C GLU A 203 12.13 5.37 4.79
N MET A 204 12.85 4.27 4.99
CA MET A 204 13.84 4.17 6.08
C MET A 204 15.09 3.35 5.74
N ALA A 205 15.36 3.12 4.45
CA ALA A 205 16.58 2.44 4.03
C ALA A 205 17.86 3.17 4.50
N ASP A 206 17.81 4.50 4.62
CA ASP A 206 18.88 5.35 5.14
C ASP A 206 19.24 5.03 6.60
N ASP A 207 18.25 4.90 7.48
CA ASP A 207 18.46 4.49 8.87
C ASP A 207 19.04 3.07 8.97
N VAL A 208 18.62 2.16 8.10
CA VAL A 208 19.18 0.79 8.04
C VAL A 208 20.67 0.84 7.66
N ILE A 209 21.04 1.64 6.64
CA ILE A 209 22.44 1.83 6.24
C ILE A 209 23.26 2.41 7.39
N GLU A 210 22.76 3.45 8.06
CA GLU A 210 23.48 4.11 9.15
C GLU A 210 23.75 3.15 10.31
N VAL A 211 22.76 2.35 10.69
CA VAL A 211 22.90 1.34 11.74
C VAL A 211 23.94 0.28 11.35
N ILE A 212 23.92 -0.21 10.11
CA ILE A 212 24.88 -1.20 9.63
C ILE A 212 26.30 -0.63 9.67
N LYS A 213 26.52 0.59 9.16
CA LYS A 213 27.83 1.26 9.17
C LYS A 213 28.44 1.43 10.56
N LYS A 214 27.60 1.62 11.59
CA LYS A 214 28.03 1.82 12.98
C LYS A 214 28.23 0.51 13.76
N SER A 215 27.80 -0.62 13.20
CA SER A 215 27.80 -1.91 13.90
C SER A 215 29.10 -2.69 13.68
N LYS A 216 29.57 -3.44 14.68
CA LYS A 216 30.78 -4.26 14.57
C LYS A 216 30.40 -5.72 14.36
N GLY A 217 30.12 -6.07 13.11
CA GLY A 217 29.77 -7.43 12.69
C GLY A 217 28.30 -7.78 12.87
N ILE A 218 27.95 -9.02 12.50
CA ILE A 218 26.56 -9.47 12.29
C ILE A 218 25.69 -9.39 13.55
N ASN A 219 26.22 -9.79 14.70
CA ASN A 219 25.46 -9.78 15.96
C ASN A 219 25.08 -8.36 16.38
N ASP A 220 26.01 -7.41 16.21
CA ASP A 220 25.76 -6.00 16.48
C ASP A 220 24.75 -5.42 15.50
N ILE A 221 24.86 -5.74 14.20
CA ILE A 221 23.90 -5.32 13.18
C ILE A 221 22.49 -5.75 13.59
N LYS A 222 22.30 -7.04 13.91
CA LYS A 222 21.00 -7.58 14.32
C LYS A 222 20.42 -6.83 15.51
N LYS A 223 21.24 -6.65 16.56
CA LYS A 223 20.82 -5.99 17.80
C LYS A 223 20.48 -4.52 17.57
N ASN A 224 21.33 -3.80 16.86
CA ASN A 224 21.19 -2.37 16.64
C ASN A 224 20.02 -2.06 15.69
N LEU A 225 19.78 -2.88 14.66
CA LEU A 225 18.60 -2.74 13.80
C LEU A 225 17.31 -3.00 14.59
N ASN A 226 17.28 -4.04 15.41
CA ASN A 226 16.12 -4.32 16.24
C ASN A 226 15.82 -3.17 17.21
N ASN A 227 16.86 -2.63 17.89
CA ASN A 227 16.71 -1.47 18.76
C ASN A 227 16.17 -0.26 18.00
N LYS A 228 16.67 0.01 16.79
CA LYS A 228 16.21 1.12 15.96
C LYS A 228 14.75 0.95 15.54
N PHE A 229 14.33 -0.25 15.14
CA PHE A 229 12.92 -0.52 14.83
C PHE A 229 12.01 -0.39 16.05
N MET A 230 12.45 -0.84 17.23
CA MET A 230 11.71 -0.66 18.49
C MET A 230 11.55 0.81 18.89
N GLU A 231 12.58 1.62 18.69
CA GLU A 231 12.55 3.07 18.92
C GLU A 231 11.51 3.74 18.00
N ILE A 232 11.59 3.46 16.69
CA ILE A 232 10.64 3.96 15.69
C ILE A 232 9.21 3.52 16.05
N TYR A 233 9.02 2.24 16.35
CA TYR A 233 7.71 1.68 16.72
C TYR A 233 7.10 2.42 17.91
N THR A 234 7.88 2.62 18.97
CA THR A 234 7.40 3.26 20.21
C THR A 234 6.97 4.70 19.95
N THR A 235 7.80 5.47 19.24
CA THR A 235 7.53 6.87 18.93
C THR A 235 6.30 7.02 18.04
N LEU A 236 6.25 6.29 16.93
CA LEU A 236 5.17 6.43 15.94
C LEU A 236 3.84 5.87 16.45
N THR A 237 3.85 4.75 17.18
CA THR A 237 2.62 4.19 17.76
C THR A 237 2.01 5.15 18.76
N LYS A 238 2.82 5.79 19.62
CA LYS A 238 2.32 6.76 20.59
C LYS A 238 1.58 7.91 19.90
N ILE A 239 2.22 8.57 18.93
CA ILE A 239 1.61 9.69 18.19
C ILE A 239 0.35 9.23 17.47
N SER A 240 0.41 8.07 16.82
CA SER A 240 -0.68 7.58 15.99
C SER A 240 -1.90 7.14 16.81
N GLU A 241 -1.71 6.51 17.97
CA GLU A 241 -2.81 6.14 18.86
C GLU A 241 -3.47 7.37 19.52
N GLU A 242 -2.67 8.39 19.87
CA GLU A 242 -3.20 9.67 20.37
C GLU A 242 -4.07 10.36 19.30
N MET A 243 -3.60 10.43 18.06
CA MET A 243 -4.38 11.00 16.93
C MET A 243 -5.60 10.14 16.58
N ALA A 244 -5.46 8.83 16.60
CA ALA A 244 -6.56 7.89 16.38
C ALA A 244 -7.72 8.12 17.36
N SER A 245 -7.40 8.23 18.65
CA SER A 245 -8.39 8.52 19.68
C SER A 245 -9.05 9.89 19.50
N MET A 246 -8.30 10.92 19.09
CA MET A 246 -8.81 12.28 18.92
C MET A 246 -9.77 12.40 17.74
N HIS A 247 -9.49 11.69 16.65
CA HIS A 247 -10.24 11.76 15.38
C HIS A 247 -11.25 10.62 15.20
N GLU A 248 -11.44 9.77 16.21
CA GLU A 248 -12.35 8.61 16.20
C GLU A 248 -12.09 7.64 15.02
N VAL A 249 -10.83 7.52 14.60
CA VAL A 249 -10.36 6.57 13.58
C VAL A 249 -9.48 5.51 14.25
N GLU A 250 -9.35 4.34 13.64
CA GLU A 250 -8.48 3.29 14.17
C GLU A 250 -7.06 3.41 13.63
N PHE A 251 -6.04 3.42 14.49
CA PHE A 251 -4.67 3.22 14.03
C PHE A 251 -4.42 1.73 13.75
N LYS A 252 -4.22 1.39 12.48
CA LYS A 252 -4.03 0.00 12.04
C LYS A 252 -2.60 -0.48 12.27
N GLY A 253 -1.62 0.40 12.13
CA GLY A 253 -0.21 0.09 12.39
C GLY A 253 0.74 0.68 11.35
N ILE A 254 1.95 0.13 11.33
CA ILE A 254 3.08 0.60 10.54
C ILE A 254 3.61 -0.55 9.68
N ASP A 255 3.82 -0.29 8.39
CA ASP A 255 4.62 -1.15 7.53
C ASP A 255 6.11 -0.81 7.71
N PHE A 256 6.85 -1.74 8.32
CA PHE A 256 8.28 -1.65 8.58
C PHE A 256 9.15 -2.17 7.43
N SER A 257 8.60 -2.30 6.22
CA SER A 257 9.45 -2.54 5.06
C SER A 257 10.36 -1.33 4.87
N PRO A 258 11.69 -1.48 4.88
CA PRO A 258 12.61 -0.35 4.76
C PRO A 258 12.66 0.09 3.29
N ALA A 259 11.63 0.83 2.88
CA ALA A 259 11.48 1.26 1.50
C ALA A 259 12.65 2.18 1.12
N PRO A 260 13.22 1.98 -0.09
CA PRO A 260 14.32 2.79 -0.59
C PRO A 260 13.82 4.08 -1.27
N PHE A 261 14.77 4.93 -1.62
CA PHE A 261 14.60 6.05 -2.53
C PHE A 261 15.68 5.97 -3.62
N PRO A 262 15.51 6.56 -4.82
CA PRO A 262 16.47 6.51 -5.94
C PRO A 262 17.79 7.28 -5.71
N LYS A 263 18.44 7.03 -4.58
CA LYS A 263 19.71 7.58 -4.13
C LYS A 263 20.50 6.51 -3.39
N LEU A 264 21.83 6.55 -3.48
CA LEU A 264 22.70 5.54 -2.88
C LEU A 264 22.54 5.47 -1.35
N GLU A 265 22.41 6.63 -0.70
CA GLU A 265 22.22 6.76 0.74
C GLU A 265 20.86 6.26 1.25
N SER A 266 19.93 5.96 0.35
CA SER A 266 18.59 5.45 0.65
C SER A 266 18.31 4.17 -0.12
N SER A 267 19.35 3.42 -0.50
CA SER A 267 19.22 2.13 -1.19
C SER A 267 19.29 0.98 -0.20
N ILE A 268 18.25 0.15 -0.15
CA ILE A 268 18.26 -1.07 0.66
C ILE A 268 19.22 -2.11 0.07
N GLY A 269 19.46 -2.07 -1.25
CA GLY A 269 20.53 -2.82 -1.90
C GLY A 269 21.92 -2.47 -1.36
N ASN A 270 22.22 -1.16 -1.26
CA ASN A 270 23.45 -0.66 -0.63
C ASN A 270 23.54 -1.11 0.83
N ALA A 271 22.44 -1.06 1.58
CA ALA A 271 22.42 -1.54 2.96
C ALA A 271 22.91 -2.99 3.08
N VAL A 272 22.50 -3.86 2.15
CA VAL A 272 22.97 -5.25 2.10
C VAL A 272 24.45 -5.33 1.75
N GLU A 273 24.94 -4.60 0.76
CA GLU A 273 26.37 -4.57 0.39
C GLU A 273 27.25 -4.10 1.56
N GLN A 274 26.79 -3.12 2.35
CA GLN A 274 27.50 -2.62 3.54
C GLN A 274 27.63 -3.67 4.66
N ILE A 275 26.90 -4.79 4.62
CA ILE A 275 27.11 -5.92 5.55
C ILE A 275 28.45 -6.63 5.25
N GLY A 276 28.96 -6.50 4.02
CA GLY A 276 30.21 -7.11 3.56
C GLY A 276 30.04 -8.09 2.40
N PHE A 277 28.97 -7.98 1.61
CA PHE A 277 28.77 -8.77 0.39
C PHE A 277 29.29 -8.01 -0.83
N ASP A 278 29.82 -8.74 -1.82
CA ASP A 278 30.46 -8.15 -3.00
C ASP A 278 29.53 -7.24 -3.82
N TYR A 279 28.29 -7.68 -4.01
CA TYR A 279 27.21 -6.93 -4.66
C TYR A 279 25.84 -7.52 -4.30
N PHE A 280 24.77 -6.72 -4.44
CA PHE A 280 23.41 -7.22 -4.26
C PHE A 280 23.09 -8.30 -5.31
N GLY A 281 22.79 -9.51 -4.85
CA GLY A 281 22.60 -10.71 -5.69
C GLY A 281 23.76 -11.70 -5.66
N ALA A 282 24.90 -11.35 -5.06
CA ALA A 282 26.03 -12.26 -4.86
C ALA A 282 25.69 -13.43 -3.90
N HIS A 283 26.59 -14.42 -3.83
CA HIS A 283 26.47 -15.53 -2.90
C HIS A 283 26.31 -15.03 -1.45
N GLY A 284 25.31 -15.55 -0.74
CA GLY A 284 25.03 -15.12 0.64
C GLY A 284 24.19 -13.85 0.77
N CYS A 285 23.86 -13.13 -0.31
CA CYS A 285 23.02 -11.93 -0.25
C CYS A 285 21.65 -12.19 0.43
N SER A 286 21.09 -13.39 0.26
CA SER A 286 19.85 -13.81 0.94
C SER A 286 19.99 -13.80 2.48
N PHE A 287 21.19 -14.05 3.02
CA PHE A 287 21.48 -13.89 4.44
C PHE A 287 21.39 -12.43 4.88
N GLY A 288 21.97 -11.50 4.12
CA GLY A 288 21.89 -10.06 4.41
C GLY A 288 20.45 -9.55 4.40
N VAL A 289 19.67 -9.94 3.39
CA VAL A 289 18.22 -9.68 3.31
C VAL A 289 17.49 -10.24 4.53
N ALA A 290 17.77 -11.50 4.89
CA ALA A 290 17.16 -12.14 6.06
C ALA A 290 17.58 -11.48 7.38
N LEU A 291 18.79 -10.96 7.49
CA LEU A 291 19.31 -10.26 8.68
C LEU A 291 18.50 -8.98 8.93
N ILE A 292 18.31 -8.16 7.91
CA ILE A 292 17.51 -6.92 7.99
C ILE A 292 16.05 -7.26 8.29
N LYS A 293 15.44 -8.17 7.50
CA LYS A 293 14.05 -8.59 7.69
C LYS A 293 13.78 -9.11 9.09
N ASN A 294 14.66 -9.98 9.61
CA ASN A 294 14.45 -10.61 10.92
C ASN A 294 14.78 -9.70 12.11
N ALA A 295 15.34 -8.50 11.87
CA ALA A 295 15.49 -7.49 12.91
C ALA A 295 14.18 -6.73 13.19
N ILE A 296 13.23 -6.72 12.24
CA ILE A 296 11.89 -6.17 12.44
C ILE A 296 11.19 -6.95 13.56
N PRO A 297 10.63 -6.28 14.60
CA PRO A 297 9.93 -6.96 15.69
C PRO A 297 8.74 -7.78 15.18
N LYS A 298 8.52 -8.97 15.73
CA LYS A 298 7.45 -9.89 15.25
C LYS A 298 6.26 -10.03 16.20
N ASN A 299 6.39 -9.58 17.44
CA ASN A 299 5.40 -9.80 18.51
C ASN A 299 4.72 -8.49 18.94
N LEU A 300 4.52 -7.58 17.99
CA LEU A 300 3.89 -6.28 18.24
C LEU A 300 2.65 -6.14 17.36
N ASP A 301 1.54 -5.74 17.97
CA ASP A 301 0.21 -5.76 17.33
C ASP A 301 0.03 -4.71 16.23
N LYS A 302 0.91 -3.70 16.16
CA LYS A 302 0.84 -2.58 15.20
C LYS A 302 1.89 -2.65 14.11
N ILE A 303 2.41 -3.85 13.83
CA ILE A 303 3.27 -4.11 12.67
C ILE A 303 2.41 -4.78 11.60
N ILE A 304 2.18 -4.06 10.49
CA ILE A 304 1.26 -4.46 9.43
C ILE A 304 1.93 -4.47 8.06
N GLY A 305 1.16 -4.75 7.02
CA GLY A 305 1.64 -4.72 5.65
C GLY A 305 2.68 -5.80 5.37
N PHE A 306 3.62 -5.50 4.47
CA PHE A 306 4.64 -6.47 4.11
C PHE A 306 5.66 -6.64 5.25
N SER A 307 5.99 -5.54 5.95
CA SER A 307 6.94 -5.49 7.08
C SER A 307 8.11 -6.44 6.91
N GLY A 308 8.78 -6.31 5.77
CA GLY A 308 9.76 -7.26 5.29
C GLY A 308 10.87 -6.60 4.50
N PHE A 309 11.38 -7.27 3.48
CA PHE A 309 12.35 -6.72 2.54
C PHE A 309 11.72 -6.60 1.14
N MET A 310 11.28 -5.39 0.78
CA MET A 310 10.74 -5.14 -0.55
C MET A 310 11.90 -4.82 -1.50
N GLN A 311 11.84 -5.35 -2.72
CA GLN A 311 12.83 -5.13 -3.79
C GLN A 311 12.21 -4.28 -4.90
N PRO A 312 12.00 -2.96 -4.71
CA PRO A 312 11.52 -2.11 -5.79
C PRO A 312 12.69 -1.84 -6.74
N VAL A 313 12.91 -2.78 -7.67
CA VAL A 313 14.08 -2.87 -8.55
C VAL A 313 14.45 -1.53 -9.19
N LEU A 314 13.46 -0.76 -9.65
CA LEU A 314 13.67 0.53 -10.32
C LEU A 314 13.77 1.74 -9.38
N GLU A 315 13.32 1.62 -8.13
CA GLU A 315 13.43 2.70 -7.13
C GLU A 315 14.70 2.58 -6.28
N ASP A 316 15.29 1.40 -6.20
CA ASP A 316 16.52 1.18 -5.45
C ASP A 316 17.75 1.42 -6.34
N PHE A 317 18.56 2.42 -5.99
CA PHE A 317 19.74 2.81 -6.77
C PHE A 317 20.73 1.66 -7.02
N THR A 318 21.07 0.88 -5.99
CA THR A 318 22.07 -0.18 -6.10
C THR A 318 21.53 -1.37 -6.89
N ILE A 319 20.27 -1.77 -6.65
CA ILE A 319 19.65 -2.86 -7.39
C ILE A 319 19.45 -2.48 -8.86
N ALA A 320 19.01 -1.25 -9.15
CA ALA A 320 18.86 -0.77 -10.53
C ALA A 320 20.22 -0.75 -11.26
N LYS A 321 21.27 -0.29 -10.60
CA LYS A 321 22.63 -0.22 -11.17
C LYS A 321 23.23 -1.60 -11.45
N SER A 322 22.88 -2.65 -10.69
CA SER A 322 23.42 -3.99 -10.95
C SER A 322 22.81 -4.67 -12.18
N LEU A 323 21.73 -4.11 -12.73
CA LEU A 323 21.05 -4.60 -13.94
C LEU A 323 21.49 -3.89 -15.23
N SER A 324 22.28 -2.81 -15.13
CA SER A 324 22.83 -2.04 -16.26
C SER A 324 24.25 -2.46 -16.59
#